data_AF-A0A950K4Q3-F1
#
_entry.id   AF-A0A950K4Q3-F1
#
_cell.length_a   1.000
_cell.length_b   1.000
_cell.length_c   1.000
_cell.angle_alpha   90.00
_cell.angle_beta   90.00
_cell.angle_gamma   90.00
#
_symmetry.space_group_name_H-M   'P 1'
#
loop_
_entity.id
_entity.type
_entity.pdbx_description
1 polymer ?
#
loop_
_entity_poly.entity_id
_entity_poly.type
_entity_poly.pdbx_seq_one_letter_code
_entity_poly.pdbx_strand_id
1 'polypeptide(L)'
;MSTEPLPAAEPSPSGNPTMPPAADQREILANAAALAEEVARIVRDNGLSMRFANNPREYVRVEGWLTISRVNNEQPHAKIESVTRDPESGVELIHARAWLTDGRDTVVSLADGYCSTEERSWKDKPFYARASMAQTRALAKAMRLRHAWVMVMAGYAPTPAEEMSEDLFETPHPSEVHESTQPRTESAAARRIGETGLSNVSVRNVSEKTGEKRDGSPYCRYSIKGSDGAWYTTFASKLGELAKTARESGARVLIRYTVTDYGNDIQDLRLESSEPPEFKRVGA
;
A
#
# COMPACT_ATOMS: atom_id res chain seq x y z
N MET A 1 0.63 33.52 -40.67
CA MET A 1 1.13 32.13 -40.58
C MET A 1 1.80 31.98 -39.23
N SER A 2 1.06 31.47 -38.26
CA SER A 2 1.58 31.24 -36.90
C SER A 2 2.45 30.00 -36.92
N THR A 3 3.73 30.15 -36.61
CA THR A 3 4.67 29.04 -36.46
C THR A 3 4.41 28.37 -35.12
N GLU A 4 3.80 27.19 -35.18
CA GLU A 4 3.66 26.26 -34.06
C GLU A 4 5.06 25.77 -33.64
N PRO A 5 5.41 25.74 -32.34
CA PRO A 5 6.71 25.25 -31.93
C PRO A 5 6.77 23.72 -32.10
N LEU A 6 7.81 23.25 -32.78
CA LEU A 6 8.11 21.82 -32.94
C LEU A 6 8.18 21.13 -31.57
N PRO A 7 7.60 19.92 -31.40
CA PRO A 7 7.71 19.17 -30.15
C PRO A 7 9.19 18.86 -29.86
N ALA A 8 9.58 19.01 -28.59
CA ALA A 8 10.92 18.68 -28.13
C ALA A 8 11.24 17.22 -28.47
N ALA A 9 12.39 17.00 -29.11
CA ALA A 9 12.84 15.67 -29.52
C ALA A 9 12.89 14.72 -28.31
N GLU A 10 12.27 13.55 -28.45
CA GLU A 10 12.35 12.51 -27.42
C GLU A 10 13.81 12.07 -27.24
N PRO A 11 14.28 11.88 -25.99
CA PRO A 11 15.64 11.43 -25.75
C PRO A 11 15.82 10.04 -26.35
N SER A 12 16.63 9.95 -27.41
CA SER A 12 17.04 8.68 -28.00
C SER A 12 17.96 7.95 -27.01
N PRO A 13 17.69 6.69 -26.63
CA PRO A 13 18.57 5.96 -25.74
C PRO A 13 19.91 5.73 -26.44
N SER A 14 20.95 6.46 -26.02
CA SER A 14 22.30 6.31 -26.53
C SER A 14 22.95 5.06 -25.92
N GLY A 15 23.10 4.03 -26.76
CA GLY A 15 23.88 2.82 -26.47
C GLY A 15 23.05 1.66 -25.93
N ASN A 16 23.44 0.44 -26.32
CA ASN A 16 22.93 -0.76 -25.68
C ASN A 16 23.31 -0.70 -24.20
N PRO A 17 22.34 -0.75 -23.25
CA PRO A 17 22.69 -0.84 -21.85
C PRO A 17 23.40 -2.18 -21.63
N THR A 18 24.70 -2.14 -21.33
CA THR A 18 25.44 -3.31 -20.87
C THR A 18 24.80 -3.75 -19.56
N MET A 19 24.10 -4.89 -19.57
CA MET A 19 23.55 -5.48 -18.37
C MET A 19 24.69 -5.74 -17.37
N PRO A 20 24.57 -5.30 -16.11
CA PRO A 20 25.62 -5.50 -15.12
C PRO A 20 25.82 -7.01 -14.86
N PRO A 21 27.06 -7.45 -14.54
CA PRO A 21 27.38 -8.83 -14.18
C PRO A 21 26.47 -9.41 -13.09
N ALA A 22 26.28 -10.74 -13.09
CA ALA A 22 25.37 -11.42 -12.15
C ALA A 22 25.78 -11.34 -10.66
N ALA A 23 27.05 -11.00 -10.37
CA ALA A 23 27.52 -10.74 -9.00
C ALA A 23 26.96 -9.39 -8.51
N ASP A 24 27.13 -8.34 -9.32
CA ASP A 24 26.61 -7.00 -9.08
C ASP A 24 25.08 -7.00 -8.97
N GLN A 25 24.40 -7.81 -9.78
CA GLN A 25 22.94 -8.01 -9.67
C GLN A 25 22.52 -8.62 -8.33
N ARG A 26 23.30 -9.56 -7.76
CA ARG A 26 23.01 -10.16 -6.45
C ARG A 26 23.26 -9.17 -5.31
N GLU A 27 24.28 -8.34 -5.43
CA GLU A 27 24.52 -7.25 -4.48
C GLU A 27 23.41 -6.19 -4.55
N ILE A 28 22.95 -5.82 -5.75
CA ILE A 28 21.79 -4.95 -5.96
C ILE A 28 20.55 -5.51 -5.27
N LEU A 29 20.30 -6.82 -5.39
CA LEU A 29 19.16 -7.47 -4.73
C LEU A 29 19.28 -7.47 -3.20
N ALA A 30 20.47 -7.72 -2.65
CA ALA A 30 20.71 -7.68 -1.20
C ALA A 30 20.51 -6.26 -0.64
N ASN A 31 21.08 -5.25 -1.31
CA ASN A 31 20.91 -3.84 -0.97
C ASN A 31 19.44 -3.42 -1.06
N ALA A 32 18.70 -3.96 -2.02
CA ALA A 32 17.29 -3.67 -2.18
C ALA A 32 16.40 -4.30 -1.10
N ALA A 33 16.77 -5.46 -0.55
CA ALA A 33 16.05 -6.04 0.57
C ALA A 33 16.20 -5.19 1.85
N ALA A 34 17.43 -4.72 2.13
CA ALA A 34 17.68 -3.79 3.23
C ALA A 34 16.96 -2.45 3.02
N LEU A 35 17.01 -1.91 1.79
CA LEU A 35 16.27 -0.71 1.41
C LEU A 35 14.76 -0.90 1.55
N ALA A 36 14.22 -2.06 1.17
CA ALA A 36 12.79 -2.35 1.31
C ALA A 36 12.36 -2.36 2.78
N GLU A 37 13.18 -2.89 3.68
CA GLU A 37 12.90 -2.87 5.12
C GLU A 37 12.91 -1.44 5.69
N GLU A 38 13.86 -0.62 5.27
CA GLU A 38 13.94 0.80 5.66
C GLU A 38 12.78 1.61 5.11
N VAL A 39 12.45 1.46 3.82
CA VAL A 39 11.27 2.10 3.20
C VAL A 39 9.99 1.62 3.89
N ALA A 40 9.88 0.32 4.21
CA ALA A 40 8.75 -0.23 4.95
C ALA A 40 8.56 0.46 6.30
N ARG A 41 9.65 0.68 7.03
CA ARG A 41 9.66 1.39 8.31
C ARG A 41 9.26 2.85 8.14
N ILE A 42 9.91 3.59 7.25
CA ILE A 42 9.64 5.03 7.05
C ILE A 42 8.18 5.27 6.64
N VAL A 43 7.67 4.52 5.66
CA VAL A 43 6.29 4.66 5.18
C VAL A 43 5.28 4.38 6.30
N ARG A 44 5.56 3.39 7.14
CA ARG A 44 4.67 3.01 8.26
C ARG A 44 4.71 4.03 9.39
N ASP A 45 5.90 4.39 9.84
CA ASP A 45 6.11 5.23 11.01
C ASP A 45 5.63 6.67 10.78
N ASN A 46 5.60 7.11 9.52
CA ASN A 46 5.16 8.45 9.12
C ASN A 46 3.75 8.47 8.49
N GLY A 47 3.02 7.34 8.45
CA GLY A 47 1.67 7.31 7.91
C GLY A 47 1.57 7.67 6.41
N LEU A 48 2.60 7.32 5.63
CA LEU A 48 2.70 7.62 4.18
C LEU A 48 1.98 6.58 3.32
N SER A 49 1.07 5.80 3.91
CA SER A 49 0.27 4.80 3.21
C SER A 49 -1.17 4.84 3.69
N MET A 50 -2.04 4.25 2.90
CA MET A 50 -3.46 4.14 3.23
C MET A 50 -4.04 2.81 2.78
N ARG A 51 -5.14 2.44 3.43
CA ARG A 51 -5.94 1.27 3.06
C ARG A 51 -7.31 1.75 2.58
N PHE A 52 -7.79 1.08 1.55
CA PHE A 52 -9.12 1.28 1.01
C PHE A 52 -10.10 0.33 1.69
N ALA A 53 -11.36 0.76 1.87
CA ALA A 53 -12.32 0.07 2.73
C ALA A 53 -12.51 -1.41 2.35
N ASN A 54 -12.48 -1.71 1.05
CA ASN A 54 -12.69 -3.05 0.49
C ASN A 54 -11.41 -3.66 -0.10
N ASN A 55 -10.22 -3.17 0.30
CA ASN A 55 -8.96 -3.67 -0.23
C ASN A 55 -8.01 -4.14 0.88
N PRO A 56 -7.57 -5.41 0.89
CA PRO A 56 -6.66 -5.91 1.90
C PRO A 56 -5.23 -5.39 1.75
N ARG A 57 -4.89 -4.77 0.61
CA ARG A 57 -3.57 -4.20 0.37
C ARG A 57 -3.47 -2.77 0.90
N GLU A 58 -2.26 -2.41 1.27
CA GLU A 58 -1.89 -1.07 1.75
C GLU A 58 -1.14 -0.35 0.64
N TYR A 59 -1.59 0.85 0.30
CA TYR A 59 -1.15 1.62 -0.86
C TYR A 59 -0.34 2.82 -0.39
N VAL A 60 0.84 3.00 -0.97
CA VAL A 60 1.75 4.09 -0.60
C VAL A 60 1.32 5.37 -1.30
N ARG A 61 1.25 6.47 -0.55
CA ARG A 61 0.99 7.81 -1.07
C ARG A 61 2.25 8.35 -1.76
N VAL A 62 2.10 9.36 -2.60
CA VAL A 62 3.20 9.96 -3.37
C VAL A 62 4.41 10.31 -2.50
N GLU A 63 4.23 10.72 -1.25
CA GLU A 63 5.34 11.05 -0.32
C GLU A 63 6.20 9.83 0.02
N GLY A 64 5.62 8.64 0.13
CA GLY A 64 6.37 7.41 0.34
C GLY A 64 7.16 7.01 -0.91
N TRP A 65 6.61 7.27 -2.10
CA TRP A 65 7.34 7.10 -3.37
C TRP A 65 8.47 8.11 -3.53
N LEU A 66 8.28 9.36 -3.11
CA LEU A 66 9.33 10.39 -3.09
C LEU A 66 10.48 10.00 -2.17
N THR A 67 10.17 9.38 -1.03
CA THR A 67 11.16 8.90 -0.07
C THR A 67 12.12 7.90 -0.71
N ILE A 68 11.60 6.89 -1.43
CA ILE A 68 12.46 5.89 -2.08
C ILE A 68 13.31 6.50 -3.20
N SER A 69 12.76 7.43 -4.00
CA SER A 69 13.55 8.16 -4.99
C SER A 69 14.70 8.94 -4.35
N ARG A 70 14.46 9.59 -3.20
CA ARG A 70 15.52 10.35 -2.52
C ARG A 70 16.63 9.45 -1.98
N VAL A 71 16.30 8.28 -1.43
CA VAL A 71 17.30 7.30 -0.96
C VAL A 71 18.18 6.80 -2.11
N ASN A 72 17.61 6.67 -3.31
CA ASN A 72 18.36 6.28 -4.51
C ASN A 72 19.10 7.44 -5.20
N ASN A 73 19.16 8.61 -4.55
CA ASN A 73 19.72 9.86 -5.09
C ASN A 73 19.11 10.24 -6.45
N GLU A 74 17.81 10.08 -6.58
CA GLU A 74 17.04 10.48 -7.76
C GLU A 74 16.25 11.76 -7.49
N GLN A 75 16.13 12.57 -8.53
CA GLN A 75 15.41 13.84 -8.49
C GLN A 75 14.15 13.72 -9.33
N PRO A 76 12.97 13.91 -8.72
CA PRO A 76 11.70 13.93 -9.43
C PRO A 76 11.42 15.29 -10.04
N HIS A 77 10.89 15.28 -11.26
CA HIS A 77 10.47 16.46 -12.01
C HIS A 77 9.07 16.25 -12.56
N ALA A 78 8.28 17.32 -12.67
CA ALA A 78 6.97 17.26 -13.31
C ALA A 78 6.58 18.59 -13.93
N LYS A 79 5.86 18.55 -15.04
CA LYS A 79 5.26 19.72 -15.69
C LYS A 79 3.90 19.40 -16.26
N ILE A 80 3.06 20.42 -16.41
CA ILE A 80 1.86 20.33 -17.24
C ILE A 80 2.30 20.33 -18.70
N GLU A 81 1.88 19.30 -19.45
CA GLU A 81 2.15 19.20 -20.89
C GLU A 81 1.05 19.86 -21.71
N SER A 82 -0.22 19.61 -21.34
CA SER A 82 -1.35 20.21 -22.03
C SER A 82 -2.59 20.31 -21.12
N VAL A 83 -3.46 21.24 -21.50
CA VAL A 83 -4.81 21.38 -20.96
C VAL A 83 -5.74 21.46 -22.16
N THR A 84 -6.68 20.54 -22.27
CA THR A 84 -7.70 20.54 -23.31
C THR A 84 -9.06 20.79 -22.68
N ARG A 85 -9.93 21.49 -23.42
CA ARG A 85 -11.32 21.68 -23.05
C ARG A 85 -12.20 21.30 -24.22
N ASP A 86 -13.09 20.35 -24.00
CA ASP A 86 -14.05 19.94 -25.01
C ASP A 86 -15.09 21.06 -25.22
N PRO A 87 -15.28 21.55 -26.47
CA PRO A 87 -16.19 22.67 -26.73
C PRO A 87 -17.68 22.37 -26.51
N GLU A 88 -18.09 21.11 -26.60
CA GLU A 88 -19.50 20.71 -26.52
C GLU A 88 -19.92 20.41 -25.08
N SER A 89 -19.15 19.55 -24.40
CA SER A 89 -19.39 19.12 -23.02
C SER A 89 -18.78 20.07 -21.98
N GLY A 90 -17.81 20.91 -22.36
CA GLY A 90 -17.08 21.78 -21.45
C GLY A 90 -16.05 21.05 -20.58
N VAL A 91 -15.89 19.74 -20.77
CA VAL A 91 -14.97 18.87 -20.01
C VAL A 91 -13.54 19.35 -20.18
N GLU A 92 -12.86 19.57 -19.06
CA GLU A 92 -11.44 19.92 -19.05
C GLU A 92 -10.60 18.70 -18.66
N LEU A 93 -9.60 18.39 -19.48
CA LEU A 93 -8.60 17.35 -19.22
C LEU A 93 -7.23 18.00 -19.10
N ILE A 94 -6.58 17.79 -17.96
CA ILE A 94 -5.22 18.25 -17.70
C ILE A 94 -4.28 17.05 -17.82
N HIS A 95 -3.25 17.19 -18.63
CA HIS A 95 -2.18 16.22 -18.83
C HIS A 95 -0.87 16.75 -18.25
N ALA A 96 -0.27 15.98 -17.35
CA ALA A 96 1.05 16.25 -16.80
C ALA A 96 2.02 15.12 -17.18
N ARG A 97 3.29 15.47 -17.33
CA ARG A 97 4.40 14.53 -17.48
C ARG A 97 5.37 14.69 -16.35
N ALA A 98 5.84 13.57 -15.82
CA ALA A 98 6.87 13.50 -14.81
C ALA A 98 8.01 12.60 -15.25
N TRP A 99 9.21 12.90 -14.78
CA TRP A 99 10.40 12.09 -15.01
C TRP A 99 11.31 12.12 -13.78
N LEU A 100 12.14 11.08 -13.64
CA LEU A 100 13.16 10.99 -12.62
C LEU A 100 14.53 11.14 -13.27
N THR A 101 15.42 11.95 -12.68
CA THR A 101 16.83 11.96 -13.04
C THR A 101 17.69 11.35 -11.94
N ASP A 102 18.76 10.65 -12.30
CA ASP A 102 19.75 10.17 -11.33
C ASP A 102 20.78 11.25 -10.95
N GLY A 103 21.78 10.89 -10.15
CA GLY A 103 22.86 11.81 -9.75
C GLY A 103 23.77 12.28 -10.88
N ARG A 104 23.56 11.83 -12.12
CA ARG A 104 24.25 12.28 -13.34
C ARG A 104 23.31 12.99 -14.30
N ASP A 105 22.14 13.42 -13.82
CA ASP A 105 21.08 14.06 -14.60
C ASP A 105 20.54 13.21 -15.77
N THR A 106 20.76 11.89 -15.73
CA THR A 106 20.21 10.99 -16.75
C THR A 106 18.76 10.68 -16.42
N VAL A 107 17.86 10.76 -17.40
CA VAL A 107 16.45 10.37 -17.21
C VAL A 107 16.36 8.86 -17.07
N VAL A 108 15.84 8.40 -15.92
CA VAL A 108 15.82 6.98 -15.56
C VAL A 108 14.42 6.40 -15.40
N SER A 109 13.38 7.24 -15.45
CA SER A 109 11.98 6.86 -15.53
C SER A 109 11.15 8.05 -16.01
N LEU A 110 10.02 7.80 -16.67
CA LEU A 110 9.11 8.80 -17.21
C LEU A 110 7.68 8.27 -17.20
N ALA A 111 6.71 9.12 -16.86
CA ALA A 111 5.30 8.77 -16.92
C ALA A 111 4.41 9.98 -17.13
N ASP A 112 3.23 9.71 -17.69
CA ASP A 112 2.14 10.68 -17.84
C ASP A 112 1.05 10.45 -16.79
N GLY A 113 0.44 11.54 -16.35
CA GLY A 113 -0.68 11.58 -15.41
C GLY A 113 -1.75 12.57 -15.87
N TYR A 114 -3.01 12.29 -15.51
CA TYR A 114 -4.16 13.04 -15.99
C TYR A 114 -5.07 13.40 -14.83
N CYS A 115 -5.77 14.53 -14.95
CA CYS A 115 -6.88 14.92 -14.07
C CYS A 115 -7.96 15.61 -14.89
N SER A 116 -9.22 15.20 -14.71
CA SER A 116 -10.36 15.67 -15.50
C SER A 116 -11.50 16.22 -14.63
N THR A 117 -12.34 17.08 -15.20
CA THR A 117 -13.64 17.45 -14.60
C THR A 117 -14.66 16.32 -14.60
N GLU A 118 -14.42 15.22 -15.31
CA GLU A 118 -15.28 14.02 -15.29
C GLU A 118 -15.10 13.19 -14.01
N GLU A 119 -14.01 13.41 -13.27
CA GLU A 119 -13.74 12.68 -12.05
C GLU A 119 -14.56 13.25 -10.90
N ARG A 120 -15.34 12.39 -10.24
CA ARG A 120 -16.32 12.78 -9.20
C ARG A 120 -15.69 13.60 -8.08
N SER A 121 -14.49 13.27 -7.62
CA SER A 121 -13.79 14.01 -6.54
C SER A 121 -13.09 15.29 -7.00
N TRP A 122 -12.91 15.47 -8.32
CA TRP A 122 -12.13 16.57 -8.90
C TRP A 122 -12.96 17.58 -9.68
N LYS A 123 -14.16 17.24 -10.13
CA LYS A 123 -15.02 18.09 -10.97
C LYS A 123 -15.19 19.53 -10.45
N ASP A 124 -15.37 19.69 -9.15
CA ASP A 124 -15.65 20.98 -8.50
C ASP A 124 -14.37 21.65 -7.94
N LYS A 125 -13.19 21.04 -8.15
CA LYS A 125 -11.92 21.57 -7.64
C LYS A 125 -11.40 22.68 -8.56
N PRO A 126 -10.77 23.74 -8.00
CA PRO A 126 -10.17 24.78 -8.81
C PRO A 126 -9.05 24.23 -9.71
N PHE A 127 -8.78 24.91 -10.82
CA PHE A 127 -7.80 24.48 -11.82
C PHE A 127 -6.44 24.10 -11.21
N TYR A 128 -5.89 24.94 -10.31
CA TYR A 128 -4.58 24.68 -9.70
C TYR A 128 -4.54 23.34 -8.95
N ALA A 129 -5.61 22.97 -8.26
CA ALA A 129 -5.67 21.73 -7.49
C ALA A 129 -5.72 20.51 -8.42
N ARG A 130 -6.48 20.61 -9.52
CA ARG A 130 -6.53 19.57 -10.56
C ARG A 130 -5.20 19.43 -11.29
N ALA A 131 -4.55 20.55 -11.62
CA ALA A 131 -3.22 20.56 -12.22
C ALA A 131 -2.18 19.91 -11.30
N SER A 132 -2.17 20.26 -10.02
CA SER A 132 -1.31 19.60 -9.02
C SER A 132 -1.59 18.11 -8.93
N MET A 133 -2.86 17.68 -8.97
CA MET A 133 -3.19 16.25 -8.94
C MET A 133 -2.71 15.50 -10.18
N ALA A 134 -2.84 16.08 -11.37
CA ALA A 134 -2.28 15.48 -12.60
C ALA A 134 -0.77 15.25 -12.45
N GLN A 135 -0.04 16.24 -11.91
CA GLN A 135 1.40 16.10 -11.62
C GLN A 135 1.68 15.03 -10.56
N THR A 136 0.90 15.00 -9.47
CA THR A 136 1.02 13.97 -8.43
C THR A 136 0.87 12.56 -9.01
N ARG A 137 -0.13 12.33 -9.87
CA ARG A 137 -0.33 11.04 -10.55
C ARG A 137 0.84 10.70 -11.47
N ALA A 138 1.30 11.65 -12.28
CA ALA A 138 2.46 11.46 -13.15
C ALA A 138 3.71 11.07 -12.34
N LEU A 139 3.98 11.80 -11.25
CA LEU A 139 5.10 11.55 -10.34
C LEU A 139 5.03 10.16 -9.71
N ALA A 140 3.90 9.84 -9.10
CA ALA A 140 3.69 8.55 -8.45
C ALA A 140 3.87 7.39 -9.45
N LYS A 141 3.38 7.54 -10.68
CA LYS A 141 3.55 6.56 -11.76
C LYS A 141 5.01 6.44 -12.22
N ALA A 142 5.73 7.54 -12.39
CA ALA A 142 7.14 7.52 -12.78
C ALA A 142 7.99 6.78 -11.71
N MET A 143 7.72 7.03 -10.43
CA MET A 143 8.38 6.33 -9.33
C MET A 143 7.96 4.87 -9.25
N ARG A 144 6.67 4.56 -9.46
CA ARG A 144 6.17 3.19 -9.54
C ARG A 144 6.93 2.37 -10.58
N LEU A 145 7.07 2.86 -11.80
CA LEU A 145 7.72 2.13 -12.89
C LEU A 145 9.14 1.70 -12.55
N ARG A 146 9.80 2.46 -11.67
CA ARG A 146 11.17 2.22 -11.24
C ARG A 146 11.29 1.41 -9.95
N HIS A 147 10.40 1.66 -8.99
CA HIS A 147 10.55 1.25 -7.59
C HIS A 147 9.47 0.27 -7.09
N ALA A 148 8.49 -0.10 -7.92
CA ALA A 148 7.39 -0.97 -7.49
C ALA A 148 7.85 -2.30 -6.89
N TRP A 149 8.94 -2.88 -7.40
CA TRP A 149 9.50 -4.13 -6.87
C TRP A 149 9.98 -3.98 -5.41
N VAL A 150 10.58 -2.84 -5.05
CA VAL A 150 10.96 -2.53 -3.66
C VAL A 150 9.72 -2.36 -2.78
N MET A 151 8.68 -1.68 -3.28
CA MET A 151 7.42 -1.53 -2.53
C MET A 151 6.72 -2.87 -2.28
N VAL A 152 6.77 -3.79 -3.24
CA VAL A 152 6.24 -5.15 -3.07
C VAL A 152 7.05 -5.91 -2.01
N MET A 153 8.39 -5.83 -2.04
CA MET A 153 9.23 -6.43 -0.99
C MET A 153 8.97 -5.82 0.39
N ALA A 154 8.67 -4.52 0.46
CA ALA A 154 8.27 -3.81 1.67
C ALA A 154 6.87 -4.19 2.20
N GLY A 155 6.11 -4.99 1.43
CA GLY A 155 4.78 -5.47 1.81
C GLY A 155 3.63 -4.53 1.43
N TYR A 156 3.87 -3.57 0.54
CA TYR A 156 2.86 -2.65 0.02
C TYR A 156 2.34 -3.06 -1.36
N ALA A 157 1.23 -2.46 -1.77
CA ALA A 157 0.73 -2.57 -3.13
C ALA A 157 1.73 -1.92 -4.12
N PRO A 158 1.90 -2.48 -5.33
CA PRO A 158 2.75 -1.89 -6.35
C PRO A 158 2.14 -0.63 -6.98
N THR A 159 0.84 -0.41 -6.81
CA THR A 159 0.12 0.76 -7.33
C THR A 159 0.15 1.88 -6.29
N PRO A 160 0.46 3.13 -6.66
CA PRO A 160 0.31 4.28 -5.78
C PRO A 160 -1.14 4.52 -5.36
N ALA A 161 -1.33 5.15 -4.20
CA ALA A 161 -2.67 5.48 -3.71
C ALA A 161 -3.44 6.42 -4.65
N GLU A 162 -2.75 7.32 -5.35
CA GLU A 162 -3.34 8.33 -6.24
C GLU A 162 -3.83 7.79 -7.59
N GLU A 163 -3.46 6.55 -7.92
CA GLU A 163 -3.98 5.81 -9.10
C GLU A 163 -5.20 4.95 -8.76
N MET A 164 -5.63 4.92 -7.50
CA MET A 164 -6.73 4.07 -7.07
C MET A 164 -8.07 4.74 -7.35
N SER A 165 -9.01 3.95 -7.88
CA SER A 165 -10.35 4.45 -8.24
C SER A 165 -11.14 4.88 -7.01
N GLU A 166 -11.96 5.91 -7.19
CA GLU A 166 -12.79 6.49 -6.12
C GLU A 166 -13.76 5.47 -5.49
N ASP A 167 -14.19 4.46 -6.26
CA ASP A 167 -15.10 3.40 -5.81
C ASP A 167 -14.50 2.52 -4.70
N LEU A 168 -13.17 2.54 -4.53
CA LEU A 168 -12.48 1.82 -3.47
C LEU A 168 -12.47 2.58 -2.13
N PHE A 169 -12.76 3.89 -2.15
CA PHE A 169 -12.78 4.74 -0.96
C PHE A 169 -14.11 4.67 -0.18
N GLU A 170 -15.16 4.10 -0.77
CA GLU A 170 -16.49 4.02 -0.15
C GLU A 170 -16.71 2.71 0.63
N THR A 171 -17.43 2.80 1.75
CA THR A 171 -18.04 1.63 2.41
C THR A 171 -19.11 1.03 1.50
N PRO A 172 -19.29 -0.31 1.49
CA PRO A 172 -20.10 -0.96 0.48
C PRO A 172 -21.56 -0.49 0.51
N HIS A 173 -22.02 0.08 -0.60
CA HIS A 173 -23.41 -0.01 -1.01
C HIS A 173 -23.60 -1.37 -1.70
N PRO A 174 -24.67 -2.13 -1.43
CA PRO A 174 -24.90 -3.42 -2.09
C PRO A 174 -25.15 -3.22 -3.60
N SER A 175 -24.56 -4.12 -4.39
CA SER A 175 -24.69 -4.30 -5.86
C SER A 175 -23.80 -3.35 -6.67
N GLU A 176 -22.94 -3.78 -7.61
CA GLU A 176 -23.00 -4.91 -8.54
C GLU A 176 -21.62 -5.58 -8.73
N VAL A 177 -21.66 -6.90 -8.97
CA VAL A 177 -20.50 -7.76 -9.16
C VAL A 177 -19.98 -7.59 -10.58
N HIS A 178 -18.91 -6.81 -10.77
CA HIS A 178 -18.10 -6.90 -11.98
C HIS A 178 -16.87 -7.77 -11.73
N GLU A 179 -16.98 -8.99 -12.23
CA GLU A 179 -15.94 -10.01 -12.29
C GLU A 179 -14.78 -9.49 -13.16
N SER A 180 -13.63 -9.21 -12.54
CA SER A 180 -12.37 -9.02 -13.26
C SER A 180 -11.44 -10.20 -12.98
N THR A 181 -11.28 -11.01 -14.03
CA THR A 181 -10.43 -12.19 -14.07
C THR A 181 -8.97 -11.76 -14.22
N GLN A 182 -8.17 -11.89 -13.16
CA GLN A 182 -6.73 -12.08 -13.31
C GLN A 182 -6.24 -13.24 -12.42
N PRO A 183 -5.35 -14.09 -12.94
CA PRO A 183 -4.96 -15.33 -12.30
C PRO A 183 -4.11 -15.06 -11.07
N ARG A 184 -4.61 -15.49 -9.91
CA ARG A 184 -3.91 -15.45 -8.62
C ARG A 184 -3.07 -16.72 -8.51
N THR A 185 -1.75 -16.56 -8.59
CA THR A 185 -0.79 -17.62 -8.31
C THR A 185 -1.02 -18.17 -6.90
N GLU A 186 -1.06 -19.49 -6.81
CA GLU A 186 -1.28 -20.31 -5.62
C GLU A 186 -0.30 -19.94 -4.49
N SER A 187 -0.83 -19.74 -3.29
CA SER A 187 -0.27 -20.29 -2.04
C SER A 187 -1.20 -20.04 -0.86
N ALA A 188 -1.33 -21.08 -0.02
CA ALA A 188 -2.11 -21.24 1.21
C ALA A 188 -3.62 -21.54 1.04
N ALA A 189 -3.97 -22.78 1.43
CA ALA A 189 -5.31 -23.36 1.43
C ALA A 189 -6.41 -22.36 1.83
N ALA A 190 -7.44 -22.27 1.00
CA ALA A 190 -8.63 -21.44 1.23
C ALA A 190 -9.36 -21.94 2.49
N ARG A 191 -9.09 -21.26 3.63
CA ARG A 191 -9.81 -21.47 4.89
C ARG A 191 -11.28 -21.08 4.68
N ARG A 192 -12.21 -21.93 5.10
CA ARG A 192 -13.65 -21.71 4.85
C ARG A 192 -14.22 -20.76 5.89
N ILE A 193 -15.16 -19.90 5.48
CA ILE A 193 -15.91 -19.05 6.41
C ILE A 193 -16.60 -19.94 7.46
N GLY A 194 -16.50 -19.55 8.73
CA GLY A 194 -16.99 -20.32 9.89
C GLY A 194 -15.98 -21.30 10.50
N GLU A 195 -14.83 -21.54 9.85
CA GLU A 195 -13.79 -22.41 10.39
C GLU A 195 -13.08 -21.75 11.59
N THR A 196 -12.84 -22.54 12.65
CA THR A 196 -12.08 -22.08 13.81
C THR A 196 -10.60 -22.43 13.62
N GLY A 197 -9.73 -21.44 13.72
CA GLY A 197 -8.29 -21.59 13.62
C GLY A 197 -7.56 -21.32 14.94
N LEU A 198 -6.34 -21.81 15.02
CA LEU A 198 -5.41 -21.58 16.12
C LEU A 198 -4.08 -21.09 15.56
N SER A 199 -3.57 -19.98 16.07
CA SER A 199 -2.30 -19.39 15.63
C SER A 199 -1.44 -19.04 16.83
N ASN A 200 -0.19 -19.51 16.85
CA ASN A 200 0.82 -19.08 17.81
C ASN A 200 1.74 -18.06 17.11
N VAL A 201 1.68 -16.79 17.52
CA VAL A 201 2.35 -15.67 16.84
C VAL A 201 2.95 -14.67 17.82
N SER A 202 4.01 -13.98 17.41
CA SER A 202 4.41 -12.72 18.07
C SER A 202 3.55 -11.59 17.51
N VAL A 203 3.06 -10.70 18.37
CA VAL A 203 2.26 -9.55 17.95
C VAL A 203 3.17 -8.50 17.30
N ARG A 204 2.98 -8.21 16.01
CA ARG A 204 3.73 -7.19 15.28
C ARG A 204 3.10 -5.80 15.35
N ASN A 205 1.77 -5.74 15.41
CA ASN A 205 1.04 -4.47 15.47
C ASN A 205 -0.29 -4.68 16.18
N VAL A 206 -0.75 -3.67 16.91
CA VAL A 206 -2.11 -3.55 17.44
C VAL A 206 -2.60 -2.16 17.08
N SER A 207 -3.69 -2.07 16.31
CA SER A 207 -4.35 -0.81 15.99
C SER A 207 -5.77 -0.78 16.55
N GLU A 208 -6.22 0.41 16.93
CA GLU A 208 -7.51 0.66 17.55
C GLU A 208 -8.32 1.59 16.66
N LYS A 209 -9.59 1.22 16.41
CA LYS A 209 -10.54 2.08 15.68
C LYS A 209 -11.82 2.21 16.50
N THR A 210 -12.14 3.43 16.89
CA THR A 210 -13.42 3.78 17.50
C THR A 210 -14.43 4.19 16.44
N GLY A 211 -15.70 3.91 16.67
CA GLY A 211 -16.78 4.34 15.80
C GLY A 211 -18.14 4.16 16.47
N GLU A 212 -19.21 4.41 15.71
CA GLU A 212 -20.59 4.19 16.14
C GLU A 212 -21.17 3.00 15.39
N LYS A 213 -21.89 2.13 16.10
CA LYS A 213 -22.67 1.06 15.49
C LYS A 213 -23.94 1.64 14.85
N ARG A 214 -24.67 0.81 14.09
CA ARG A 214 -25.96 1.21 13.48
C ARG A 214 -27.02 1.68 14.49
N ASP A 215 -26.89 1.27 15.75
CA ASP A 215 -27.76 1.67 16.86
C ASP A 215 -27.29 2.94 17.59
N GLY A 216 -26.21 3.59 17.11
CA GLY A 216 -25.59 4.76 17.73
C GLY A 216 -24.71 4.45 18.94
N SER A 217 -24.60 3.18 19.37
CA SER A 217 -23.70 2.82 20.46
C SER A 217 -22.23 2.86 20.01
N PRO A 218 -21.31 3.41 20.81
CA PRO A 218 -19.90 3.44 20.45
C PRO A 218 -19.32 2.02 20.46
N TYR A 219 -18.43 1.75 19.53
CA TYR A 219 -17.59 0.56 19.52
C TYR A 219 -16.12 0.93 19.46
N CYS A 220 -15.29 0.05 20.00
CA CYS A 220 -13.85 0.03 19.81
C CYS A 220 -13.46 -1.32 19.20
N ARG A 221 -12.79 -1.31 18.04
CA ARG A 221 -12.28 -2.51 17.37
C ARG A 221 -10.76 -2.52 17.43
N TYR A 222 -10.21 -3.63 17.91
CA TYR A 222 -8.79 -3.91 17.90
C TYR A 222 -8.43 -4.78 16.70
N SER A 223 -7.35 -4.42 16.01
CA SER A 223 -6.78 -5.21 14.91
C SER A 223 -5.33 -5.57 15.22
N ILE A 224 -5.04 -6.86 15.25
CA ILE A 224 -3.79 -7.45 15.72
C ILE A 224 -3.11 -8.12 14.52
N LYS A 225 -1.90 -7.67 14.17
CA LYS A 225 -1.09 -8.29 13.11
C LYS A 225 -0.14 -9.31 13.72
N GLY A 226 -0.28 -10.58 13.35
CA GLY A 226 0.63 -11.64 13.76
C GLY A 226 1.93 -11.66 12.96
N SER A 227 2.94 -12.35 13.49
CA SER A 227 4.21 -12.62 12.80
C SER A 227 4.05 -13.52 11.56
N ASP A 228 2.94 -14.25 11.48
CA ASP A 228 2.50 -15.04 10.33
C ASP A 228 1.93 -14.19 9.18
N GLY A 229 1.83 -12.87 9.37
CA GLY A 229 1.27 -11.95 8.39
C GLY A 229 -0.26 -11.87 8.39
N ALA A 230 -0.94 -12.68 9.19
CA ALA A 230 -2.39 -12.66 9.31
C ALA A 230 -2.87 -11.52 10.22
N TRP A 231 -4.08 -11.03 9.93
CA TRP A 231 -4.78 -10.08 10.79
C TRP A 231 -5.84 -10.81 11.61
N TYR A 232 -5.92 -10.44 12.88
CA TYR A 232 -6.88 -10.92 13.86
C TYR A 232 -7.63 -9.73 14.44
N THR A 233 -8.94 -9.78 14.60
CA THR A 233 -9.71 -8.65 15.11
C THR A 233 -10.59 -9.02 16.28
N THR A 234 -10.88 -8.06 17.15
CA THR A 234 -11.80 -8.25 18.28
C THR A 234 -12.40 -6.92 18.70
N PHE A 235 -13.60 -6.96 19.27
CA PHE A 235 -14.22 -5.82 19.95
C PHE A 235 -14.02 -5.86 21.47
N ALA A 236 -13.43 -6.94 21.99
CA ALA A 236 -13.20 -7.10 23.42
C ALA A 236 -11.95 -6.31 23.83
N SER A 237 -12.14 -5.25 24.62
CA SER A 237 -11.04 -4.43 25.14
C SER A 237 -9.98 -5.23 25.88
N LYS A 238 -10.39 -6.21 26.70
CA LYS A 238 -9.46 -7.10 27.41
C LYS A 238 -8.50 -7.84 26.48
N LEU A 239 -8.96 -8.32 25.33
CA LEU A 239 -8.13 -9.04 24.37
C LEU A 239 -7.22 -8.09 23.60
N GLY A 240 -7.72 -6.89 23.28
CA GLY A 240 -6.94 -5.79 22.70
C GLY A 240 -5.78 -5.36 23.59
N GLU A 241 -6.05 -5.09 24.87
CA GLU A 241 -5.04 -4.72 25.86
C GLU A 241 -4.02 -5.85 26.08
N LEU A 242 -4.47 -7.10 26.16
CA LEU A 242 -3.55 -8.25 26.28
C LEU A 242 -2.60 -8.37 25.08
N ALA A 243 -3.09 -8.08 23.87
CA ALA A 243 -2.25 -8.04 22.67
C ALA A 243 -1.26 -6.86 22.69
N LYS A 244 -1.63 -5.70 23.25
CA LYS A 244 -0.71 -4.57 23.47
C LYS A 244 0.42 -4.98 24.43
N THR A 245 0.08 -5.58 25.56
CA THR A 245 1.06 -6.11 26.53
C THR A 245 1.97 -7.18 25.90
N ALA A 246 1.42 -8.08 25.09
CA ALA A 246 2.21 -9.07 24.35
C ALA A 246 3.22 -8.42 23.39
N ARG A 247 2.81 -7.36 22.69
CA ARG A 247 3.67 -6.62 21.78
C ARG A 247 4.82 -5.94 22.51
N GLU A 248 4.53 -5.27 23.62
CA GLU A 248 5.52 -4.53 24.42
C GLU A 248 6.53 -5.45 25.09
N SER A 249 6.08 -6.61 25.58
CA SER A 249 6.95 -7.63 26.19
C SER A 249 7.68 -8.51 25.17
N GLY A 250 7.28 -8.50 23.90
CA GLY A 250 7.76 -9.42 22.88
C GLY A 250 7.27 -10.86 23.05
N ALA A 251 6.35 -11.11 24.00
CA ALA A 251 5.80 -12.43 24.27
C ALA A 251 4.97 -12.95 23.09
N ARG A 252 4.99 -14.28 22.91
CA ARG A 252 4.13 -14.95 21.94
C ARG A 252 2.71 -15.08 22.49
N VAL A 253 1.74 -15.03 21.59
CA VAL A 253 0.32 -15.22 21.91
C VAL A 253 -0.23 -16.41 21.16
N LEU A 254 -1.04 -17.19 21.86
CA LEU A 254 -1.90 -18.20 21.26
C LEU A 254 -3.27 -17.56 20.99
N ILE A 255 -3.61 -17.42 19.71
CA ILE A 255 -4.85 -16.82 19.23
C ILE A 255 -5.77 -17.93 18.71
N ARG A 256 -6.95 -18.06 19.31
CA ARG A 256 -8.06 -18.82 18.75
C ARG A 256 -9.00 -17.85 18.04
N TYR A 257 -9.36 -18.15 16.81
CA TYR A 257 -10.17 -17.26 15.99
C TYR A 257 -11.16 -18.04 15.12
N THR A 258 -12.19 -17.35 14.65
CA THR A 258 -13.13 -17.86 13.66
C THR A 258 -12.97 -17.04 12.38
N VAL A 259 -12.93 -17.71 11.22
CA VAL A 259 -12.88 -17.04 9.92
C VAL A 259 -14.26 -16.46 9.62
N THR A 260 -14.33 -15.14 9.45
CA THR A 260 -15.56 -14.40 9.09
C THR A 260 -15.36 -13.71 7.75
N ASP A 261 -16.45 -13.16 7.20
CA ASP A 261 -16.41 -12.32 5.99
C ASP A 261 -15.50 -11.08 6.15
N TYR A 262 -15.23 -10.68 7.40
CA TYR A 262 -14.44 -9.49 7.75
C TYR A 262 -13.04 -9.83 8.30
N GLY A 263 -12.59 -11.08 8.16
CA GLY A 263 -11.29 -11.58 8.60
C GLY A 263 -11.38 -12.55 9.80
N ASN A 264 -10.26 -12.72 10.51
CA ASN A 264 -10.16 -13.66 11.63
C ASN A 264 -10.64 -13.00 12.92
N ASP A 265 -11.84 -13.35 13.38
CA ASP A 265 -12.42 -12.83 14.63
C ASP A 265 -11.92 -13.62 15.84
N ILE A 266 -11.25 -12.95 16.77
CA ILE A 266 -10.60 -13.58 17.92
C ILE A 266 -11.67 -14.01 18.93
N GLN A 267 -11.66 -15.32 19.21
CA GLN A 267 -12.48 -15.93 20.24
C GLN A 267 -11.74 -16.04 21.58
N ASP A 268 -10.42 -16.26 21.54
CA ASP A 268 -9.56 -16.34 22.73
C ASP A 268 -8.13 -15.90 22.39
N LEU A 269 -7.47 -15.24 23.34
CA LEU A 269 -6.07 -14.82 23.21
C LEU A 269 -5.38 -15.02 24.56
N ARG A 270 -4.24 -15.73 24.56
CA ARG A 270 -3.45 -15.98 25.78
C ARG A 270 -1.98 -15.76 25.52
N LEU A 271 -1.29 -15.21 26.52
CA LEU A 271 0.17 -15.17 26.53
C LEU A 271 0.70 -16.59 26.72
N GLU A 272 1.70 -16.97 25.93
CA GLU A 272 2.44 -18.21 26.15
C GLU A 272 3.35 -18.00 27.37
N SER A 273 2.98 -18.58 28.52
CA SER A 273 3.80 -18.56 29.73
C SER A 273 5.08 -19.36 29.49
N SER A 274 6.22 -18.79 29.86
CA SER A 274 7.53 -19.47 29.87
C SER A 274 7.65 -20.47 31.02
N GLU A 275 6.70 -21.38 31.17
CA GLU A 275 6.83 -22.54 32.05
C GLU A 275 6.60 -23.81 31.23
N PRO A 276 7.58 -24.74 31.18
CA PRO A 276 7.36 -26.03 30.56
C PRO A 276 6.26 -26.78 31.32
N PRO A 277 5.46 -27.62 30.65
CA PRO A 277 4.45 -28.42 31.32
C PRO A 277 5.12 -29.28 32.40
N GLU A 278 4.69 -29.10 33.65
CA GLU A 278 5.08 -29.95 34.77
C GLU A 278 4.57 -31.36 34.47
N PHE A 279 5.44 -32.21 33.92
CA PHE A 279 5.19 -33.64 33.86
C PHE A 279 5.16 -34.13 35.31
N LYS A 280 3.94 -34.30 35.85
CA LYS A 280 3.74 -35.19 37.00
C LYS A 280 4.33 -36.54 36.61
N ARG A 281 5.50 -36.86 37.17
CA ARG A 281 5.99 -38.23 37.22
C ARG A 281 4.91 -39.04 37.93
N VAL A 282 4.15 -39.81 37.16
CA VAL A 282 3.40 -40.93 37.72
C VAL A 282 4.46 -41.88 38.25
N GLY A 283 4.53 -41.98 39.57
CA GLY A 283 5.56 -42.72 40.28
C GLY A 283 5.41 -44.24 40.13
N ALA A 284 6.57 -44.89 40.34
CA ALA A 284 6.83 -46.27 40.73
C ALA A 284 6.14 -47.39 39.93
#